data_AF-A0AAV5Y8V9-F1
#
_entry.id   AF-A0AAV5Y8V9-F1
#
_cell.length_a   1.000
_cell.length_b   1.000
_cell.length_c   1.000
_cell.angle_alpha   90.00
_cell.angle_beta   90.00
_cell.angle_gamma   90.00
#
_symmetry.space_group_name_H-M   'P 1'
#
loop_
_entity.id
_entity.type
_entity.pdbx_description
1 polymer ?
#
loop_
_entity_poly.entity_id
_entity_poly.type
_entity_poly.pdbx_seq_one_letter_code
_entity_poly.pdbx_strand_id
1 'polypeptide(L)' 'MRASRDWLAVVGLAVVVLTTLVAIAAPAVAPADPVRNDLLARLTPPAWMAGGSWEHPLGTDTLGR' A
#
# COMPACT_ATOMS: atom_id res chain seq x y z
N MET A 1 -41.21 -2.06 2.57
CA MET A 1 -39.86 -2.57 2.91
C MET A 1 -38.88 -2.00 1.90
N ARG A 2 -38.00 -1.07 2.32
CA ARG A 2 -37.09 -0.28 1.46
C ARG A 2 -35.63 -0.76 1.58
N ALA A 3 -35.44 -2.04 1.91
CA ALA A 3 -34.11 -2.65 2.09
C ALA A 3 -33.28 -2.66 0.80
N SER A 4 -33.92 -2.56 -0.37
CA SER A 4 -33.28 -2.56 -1.69
C SER A 4 -32.62 -1.23 -2.08
N ARG A 5 -32.72 -0.16 -1.27
CA ARG A 5 -32.05 1.14 -1.53
C ARG A 5 -30.82 1.36 -0.64
N ASP A 6 -30.78 0.73 0.53
CA ASP A 6 -29.73 0.97 1.54
C ASP A 6 -28.54 0.01 1.41
N TRP A 7 -28.61 -1.01 0.55
CA TRP A 7 -27.49 -1.94 0.34
C TRP A 7 -26.24 -1.22 -0.21
N LEU A 8 -26.42 -0.19 -1.04
CA LEU A 8 -25.33 0.66 -1.51
C LEU A 8 -24.67 1.42 -0.34
N ALA A 9 -25.48 1.88 0.61
CA ALA A 9 -24.97 2.54 1.82
C ALA A 9 -24.24 1.55 2.74
N VAL A 10 -24.74 0.31 2.88
CA VAL A 10 -24.07 -0.76 3.63
C VAL A 10 -22.74 -1.14 3.00
N VAL A 11 -22.70 -1.29 1.66
CA VAL A 11 -21.45 -1.56 0.93
C VAL A 11 -20.47 -0.42 1.10
N GLY A 12 -20.92 0.83 0.96
CA GLY A 12 -20.08 2.01 1.19
C GLY A 12 -19.52 2.05 2.61
N LEU A 13 -20.35 1.81 3.62
CA LEU A 13 -19.92 1.72 5.02
C LEU A 13 -18.91 0.59 5.22
N ALA A 14 -19.15 -0.58 4.63
CA ALA A 14 -18.22 -1.71 4.72
C ALA A 14 -16.84 -1.35 4.14
N VAL A 15 -16.79 -0.69 2.97
CA VAL A 15 -15.52 -0.24 2.37
C VAL A 15 -14.79 0.74 3.28
N VAL A 16 -15.50 1.73 3.86
CA VAL A 16 -14.91 2.71 4.78
C VAL A 16 -14.35 2.02 6.03
N VAL A 17 -15.13 1.12 6.64
CA VAL A 17 -14.71 0.37 7.84
C VAL A 17 -13.49 -0.49 7.53
N LEU A 18 -13.51 -1.25 6.43
CA LEU A 18 -12.38 -2.09 6.03
C LEU A 18 -11.12 -1.26 5.78
N THR A 19 -11.23 -0.14 5.06
CA THR A 19 -10.11 0.76 4.79
C THR A 19 -9.55 1.36 6.08
N THR A 20 -10.43 1.73 7.02
CA THR A 20 -10.05 2.26 8.34
C THR A 20 -9.27 1.23 9.16
N LEU A 21 -9.74 -0.03 9.17
CA LEU A 21 -9.05 -1.12 9.85
C LEU A 21 -7.67 -1.39 9.24
N VAL A 22 -7.55 -1.37 7.91
CA VAL A 22 -6.26 -1.49 7.22
C VAL A 22 -5.32 -0.33 7.58
N ALA A 23 -5.83 0.90 7.63
CA ALA A 23 -5.03 2.07 8.02
C ALA A 23 -4.52 1.98 9.46
N ILE A 24 -5.34 1.49 10.40
CA ILE A 24 -4.92 1.24 11.79
C ILE A 24 -3.85 0.14 11.84
N ALA A 25 -3.98 -0.90 11.02
CA ALA A 25 -3.02 -1.99 10.92
C ALA A 25 -1.78 -1.66 10.04
N ALA A 26 -1.71 -0.47 9.43
CA ALA A 26 -0.66 -0.11 8.49
C ALA A 26 0.77 -0.28 9.05
N PRO A 27 1.09 0.11 10.31
CA PRO A 27 2.43 -0.07 10.85
C PRO A 27 2.88 -1.54 10.93
N ALA A 28 1.94 -2.49 11.00
CA ALA A 28 2.24 -3.92 11.06
C ALA A 28 2.36 -4.56 9.66
N VAL A 29 1.60 -4.07 8.67
CA VAL A 29 1.54 -4.65 7.32
C VAL A 29 2.51 -3.97 6.35
N ALA A 30 2.69 -2.66 6.47
CA ALA A 30 3.55 -1.84 5.64
C ALA A 30 4.38 -0.91 6.55
N PRO A 31 5.42 -1.45 7.21
CA PRO A 31 6.25 -0.69 8.15
C PRO A 31 7.14 0.38 7.47
N ALA A 32 7.27 0.34 6.14
CA ALA A 32 8.04 1.33 5.38
C ALA A 32 7.34 2.70 5.38
N ASP A 33 8.11 3.78 5.58
CA ASP A 33 7.61 5.14 5.54
C ASP A 33 7.24 5.52 4.09
N PRO A 34 5.95 5.77 3.78
CA PRO A 34 5.51 6.03 2.40
C PRO A 34 5.97 7.38 1.85
N VAL A 35 6.44 8.31 2.70
CA VAL A 35 6.85 9.67 2.30
C VAL A 35 8.37 9.81 2.21
N ARG A 36 9.12 8.85 2.78
CA ARG A 36 10.57 8.82 2.69
C ARG A 36 11.01 8.44 1.27
N ASN A 37 11.97 9.19 0.73
CA ASN A 37 12.55 8.97 -0.60
C ASN A 37 14.05 8.74 -0.47
N ASP A 38 14.60 7.82 -1.26
CA ASP A 38 16.04 7.59 -1.39
C ASP A 38 16.50 7.76 -2.84
N LEU A 39 17.07 8.93 -3.13
CA LEU A 39 17.45 9.26 -4.51
C LEU A 39 18.61 8.42 -5.05
N LEU A 40 19.39 7.77 -4.18
CA LEU A 40 20.47 6.88 -4.60
C LEU A 40 19.94 5.51 -5.02
N ALA A 41 18.82 5.09 -4.42
CA ALA A 41 18.16 3.84 -4.74
C ALA A 41 17.14 3.97 -5.88
N ARG A 42 17.18 5.01 -6.71
CA ARG A 42 16.21 5.18 -7.81
C ARG A 42 16.34 4.14 -8.91
N LEU A 43 15.20 3.69 -9.44
CA LEU A 43 15.15 2.74 -10.57
C LEU A 43 15.96 1.46 -10.33
N THR A 44 16.13 1.08 -9.06
CA THR A 44 16.75 -0.17 -8.64
C THR A 44 15.91 -1.33 -9.18
N PRO A 45 16.52 -2.34 -9.82
CA PRO A 45 15.78 -3.47 -10.33
C PRO A 45 15.23 -4.34 -9.17
N PRO A 46 14.22 -5.18 -9.45
CA PRO A 46 13.78 -6.21 -8.53
C PRO A 46 14.90 -7.06 -7.93
N ALA A 47 14.68 -7.55 -6.71
CA ALA A 47 15.70 -8.21 -5.87
C ALA A 47 16.34 -9.46 -6.50
N TRP A 48 15.65 -10.10 -7.44
CA TRP A 48 16.13 -11.29 -8.15
C TRP A 48 17.04 -10.97 -9.36
N MET A 49 17.28 -9.70 -9.66
CA MET A 49 18.17 -9.26 -10.74
C MET A 49 19.45 -8.64 -10.16
N ALA A 50 20.50 -8.60 -10.98
CA ALA A 50 21.77 -8.01 -10.58
C ALA A 50 21.59 -6.52 -10.21
N GLY A 51 22.06 -6.14 -9.02
CA GLY A 51 21.90 -4.79 -8.49
C GLY A 51 20.57 -4.52 -7.76
N GLY A 52 19.70 -5.53 -7.60
CA GLY A 52 18.47 -5.42 -6.81
C GLY A 52 18.69 -5.66 -5.31
N SER A 53 17.71 -5.25 -4.49
CA SER A 53 17.75 -5.39 -3.03
C SER A 53 16.45 -5.99 -2.49
N TRP A 54 16.54 -6.88 -1.51
CA TRP A 54 15.37 -7.41 -0.79
C TRP A 54 14.70 -6.40 0.15
N GLU A 55 15.32 -5.25 0.36
CA GLU A 55 14.64 -4.09 0.98
C GLU A 55 13.47 -3.61 0.13
N HIS A 56 13.62 -3.68 -1.20
CA HIS A 56 12.57 -3.38 -2.18
C HIS A 56 12.43 -4.59 -3.13
N PRO A 57 11.68 -5.64 -2.75
CA PRO A 57 11.64 -6.90 -3.50
C PRO A 57 11.30 -6.72 -4.98
N LEU A 58 10.47 -5.72 -5.30
CA LEU A 58 10.02 -5.40 -6.65
C LEU A 58 10.87 -4.31 -7.34
N GLY A 59 11.92 -3.83 -6.69
CA GLY A 59 12.67 -2.65 -7.10
C GLY A 59 11.99 -1.36 -6.62
N THR A 60 12.47 -0.22 -7.12
CA THR A 60 12.10 1.11 -6.65
C THR A 60 11.67 2.04 -7.79
N ASP A 61 10.84 3.03 -7.50
CA ASP A 61 10.42 4.06 -8.45
C ASP A 61 11.46 5.19 -8.69
N THR A 62 11.04 6.30 -9.32
CA THR A 62 11.89 7.48 -9.58
C THR A 62 12.21 8.30 -8.33
N LEU A 63 11.55 8.03 -7.21
CA LEU A 63 11.80 8.60 -5.90
C LEU A 63 12.62 7.66 -5.00
N GLY A 64 12.78 6.40 -5.40
CA GLY A 64 13.61 5.42 -4.70
C GLY A 64 12.90 4.78 -3.51
N ARG A 65 11.62 4.48 -3.69
CA ARG A 65 10.76 3.72 -2.77
C ARG A 65 10.03 2.61 -3.53
#